data_AF-A0A1T2ZEN2-F1
#
_entry.id   AF-A0A1T2ZEN2-F1
#
_cell.length_a   1.000
_cell.length_b   1.000
_cell.length_c   1.000
_cell.angle_alpha   90.00
_cell.angle_beta   90.00
_cell.angle_gamma   90.00
#
_symmetry.space_group_name_H-M   'P 1'
#
loop_
_entity.id
_entity.type
_entity.pdbx_description
1 polymer ?
#
loop_
_entity_poly.entity_id
_entity_poly.type
_entity_poly.pdbx_seq_one_letter_code
_entity_poly.pdbx_strand_id
1 'polypeptide(L)'
;MSLSDSLLRHSATELGALIQQRKLSSTAIVCAYLARIEALNPSINALVQVCAEAALAGAWAADRAVANGEYWGALHGVPFTVKDVFDTRGVVSAVGLPERAHYRPEQDATVVTRMKAAGAILLGKSNCPPGGGGGVTDNPVYGATRNPHALAYSPGGSSGGEAAAIAAGLSPLGLGSDSGGSLRVPAHFCGVCTLKPTSGRVPNTGVFDHLGGLSDYRSQIGPMARHVEDLALALQVIAGEDGVDAGVIPMPLRGMQTQTLKGLRVAWYSDGGIEPVDALTHTTLQAVADLLDAEGALIRSAFPSALSNAREITERYWAMSQGSGAQSIQLFSDWDQFRTAMLGFMADYDIILCPVDAAPATQLGETRPGLFSHTLPYSLAGWPCVVVRAGTDSAGLPVGVQIVARPWHEHVALAAAAAIERALPFTR
;
A
#
# COMPACT_ATOMS: atom_id res chain seq x y z
N MET A 1 6.29 26.31 14.72
CA MET A 1 6.41 24.90 14.28
C MET A 1 7.77 24.42 14.75
N SER A 2 7.87 23.30 15.47
CA SER A 2 9.18 22.84 15.96
C SER A 2 10.03 22.33 14.79
N LEU A 3 11.36 22.33 14.93
CA LEU A 3 12.27 21.71 13.95
C LEU A 3 11.89 20.24 13.70
N SER A 4 11.47 19.51 14.75
CA SER A 4 10.99 18.13 14.65
C SER A 4 9.77 18.01 13.72
N ASP A 5 8.78 18.89 13.89
CA ASP A 5 7.56 18.86 13.04
C ASP A 5 7.86 19.15 11.56
N SER A 6 8.92 19.91 11.27
CA SER A 6 9.33 20.18 9.89
C SER A 6 9.95 18.94 9.22
N LEU A 7 10.70 18.12 9.97
CA LEU A 7 11.34 16.91 9.45
C LEU A 7 10.32 15.84 9.06
N LEU A 8 9.24 15.71 9.85
CA LEU A 8 8.21 14.69 9.65
C LEU A 8 7.31 14.94 8.42
N ARG A 9 7.40 16.11 7.78
CA ARG A 9 6.55 16.49 6.64
C ARG A 9 7.14 16.14 5.28
N HIS A 10 8.47 16.03 5.21
CA HIS A 10 9.17 15.66 3.99
C HIS A 10 8.72 14.29 3.49
N SER A 11 8.78 14.12 2.16
CA SER A 11 8.67 12.80 1.56
C SER A 11 9.93 11.99 1.82
N ALA A 12 9.85 10.66 1.76
CA ALA A 12 11.03 9.79 1.86
C ALA A 12 12.08 10.13 0.78
N THR A 13 11.59 10.48 -0.42
CA THR A 13 12.39 10.92 -1.57
C THR A 13 13.12 12.24 -1.25
N GLU A 14 12.42 13.24 -0.71
CA GLU A 14 13.02 14.50 -0.27
C GLU A 14 14.03 14.29 0.85
N LEU A 15 13.72 13.46 1.85
CA LEU A 15 14.63 13.14 2.96
C LEU A 15 15.95 12.57 2.43
N GLY A 16 15.89 11.58 1.53
CA GLY A 16 17.09 11.01 0.90
C GLY A 16 17.94 12.07 0.18
N ALA A 17 17.29 12.94 -0.61
CA ALA A 17 17.96 14.02 -1.30
C ALA A 17 18.60 15.06 -0.35
N LEU A 18 17.91 15.42 0.74
CA LEU A 18 18.40 16.38 1.73
C LEU A 18 19.57 15.83 2.55
N ILE A 19 19.56 14.53 2.88
CA ILE A 19 20.70 13.84 3.50
C ILE A 19 21.89 13.85 2.55
N GLN A 20 21.66 13.49 1.27
CA GLN A 20 22.72 13.48 0.26
C GLN A 20 23.38 14.86 0.10
N GLN A 21 22.58 15.91 0.11
CA GLN A 21 23.01 17.31 0.04
C GLN A 21 23.61 17.84 1.36
N ARG A 22 23.72 17.01 2.41
CA ARG A 22 24.19 17.38 3.76
C ARG A 22 23.39 18.51 4.39
N LYS A 23 22.12 18.66 4.01
CA LYS A 23 21.19 19.66 4.56
C LYS A 23 20.49 19.14 5.81
N LEU A 24 20.28 17.82 5.90
CA LEU A 24 19.74 17.12 7.06
C LEU A 24 20.66 15.93 7.40
N SER A 25 20.67 15.50 8.66
CA SER A 25 21.33 14.27 9.08
C SER A 25 20.30 13.16 9.30
N SER A 26 20.70 11.92 8.99
CA SER A 26 19.90 10.73 9.24
C SER A 26 19.57 10.61 10.73
N THR A 27 20.52 10.93 11.61
CA THR A 27 20.31 10.90 13.06
C THR A 27 19.20 11.86 13.50
N ALA A 28 19.18 13.09 12.99
CA ALA A 28 18.13 14.05 13.34
C ALA A 28 16.75 13.55 12.89
N ILE A 29 16.68 12.98 11.69
CA ILE A 29 15.44 12.43 11.12
C ILE A 29 14.95 11.23 11.95
N VAL A 30 15.81 10.24 12.20
CA VAL A 30 15.45 9.05 12.99
C VAL A 30 15.05 9.43 14.42
N CYS A 31 15.77 10.33 15.07
CA CYS A 31 15.38 10.84 16.39
C CYS A 31 13.99 11.50 16.38
N ALA A 32 13.66 12.29 15.35
CA ALA A 32 12.34 12.91 15.23
C ALA A 32 11.22 11.87 15.10
N TYR A 33 11.41 10.84 14.28
CA TYR A 33 10.44 9.75 14.15
C TYR A 33 10.31 8.91 15.43
N LEU A 34 11.42 8.59 16.11
CA LEU A 34 11.37 7.85 17.37
C LEU A 34 10.65 8.63 18.48
N ALA A 35 10.90 9.94 18.59
CA ALA A 35 10.17 10.80 19.53
C ALA A 35 8.66 10.85 19.21
N ARG A 36 8.30 10.87 17.92
CA ARG A 36 6.90 10.82 17.46
C ARG A 36 6.24 9.48 17.80
N ILE A 37 6.97 8.38 17.61
CA ILE A 37 6.54 7.01 17.98
C ILE A 37 6.27 6.93 19.48
N GLU A 38 7.21 7.38 20.30
CA GLU A 38 7.05 7.39 21.77
C GLU A 38 5.81 8.19 22.20
N ALA A 39 5.59 9.36 21.57
CA ALA A 39 4.48 10.24 21.92
C ALA A 39 3.10 9.68 21.53
N LEU A 40 2.97 9.06 20.35
CA LEU A 40 1.65 8.74 19.77
C LEU A 40 1.32 7.25 19.70
N ASN A 41 2.31 6.39 19.48
CA ASN A 41 2.07 4.97 19.25
C ASN A 41 1.36 4.27 20.43
N PRO A 42 1.54 4.63 21.72
CA PRO A 42 0.78 4.01 22.81
C PRO A 42 -0.75 4.13 22.67
N SER A 43 -1.24 5.19 22.02
CA SER A 43 -2.68 5.39 21.78
C SER A 43 -3.17 4.77 20.47
N ILE A 44 -2.29 4.64 19.47
CA ILE A 44 -2.64 4.18 18.12
C ILE A 44 -2.40 2.67 17.96
N ASN A 45 -1.36 2.15 18.61
CA ASN A 45 -0.88 0.77 18.52
C ASN A 45 -0.62 0.34 17.06
N ALA A 46 0.07 1.20 16.30
CA ALA A 46 0.38 0.96 14.89
C ALA A 46 1.68 0.16 14.70
N LEU A 47 2.71 0.44 15.52
CA LEU A 47 3.98 -0.28 15.51
C LEU A 47 4.05 -1.23 16.72
N VAL A 48 4.30 -2.51 16.45
CA VAL A 48 4.31 -3.60 17.45
C VAL A 48 5.71 -4.07 17.82
N GLN A 49 6.69 -3.75 17.00
CA GLN A 49 8.11 -3.87 17.31
C GLN A 49 8.79 -2.58 16.91
N VAL A 50 9.43 -1.88 17.85
CA VAL A 50 10.21 -0.66 17.56
C VAL A 50 11.68 -0.99 17.70
N CYS A 51 12.46 -0.75 16.66
CA CYS A 51 13.88 -1.08 16.58
C CYS A 51 14.78 0.11 16.95
N ALA A 52 14.43 0.85 18.02
CA ALA A 52 15.01 2.17 18.32
C ALA A 52 16.54 2.19 18.37
N GLU A 53 17.15 1.27 19.12
CA GLU A 53 18.62 1.20 19.27
C GLU A 53 19.31 0.90 17.92
N ALA A 54 18.80 -0.10 17.18
CA ALA A 54 19.35 -0.47 15.88
C ALA A 54 19.14 0.65 14.84
N ALA A 55 18.00 1.34 14.88
CA ALA A 55 17.70 2.46 14.00
C ALA A 55 18.64 3.64 14.24
N LEU A 56 18.91 4.00 15.50
CA LEU A 56 19.87 5.05 15.86
C LEU A 56 21.30 4.68 15.46
N ALA A 57 21.71 3.43 15.70
CA ALA A 57 23.02 2.95 15.28
C ALA A 57 23.18 3.01 13.74
N GLY A 58 22.14 2.64 12.99
CA GLY A 58 22.08 2.76 11.54
C GLY A 58 22.17 4.22 11.07
N ALA A 59 21.49 5.13 11.77
CA ALA A 59 21.52 6.56 11.45
C ALA A 59 22.91 7.18 11.67
N TRP A 60 23.60 6.84 12.76
CA TRP A 60 24.99 7.23 12.98
C TRP A 60 25.95 6.64 11.95
N ALA A 61 25.69 5.43 11.47
CA ALA A 61 26.48 4.84 10.40
C ALA A 61 26.27 5.57 9.07
N ALA A 62 25.02 5.91 8.73
CA ALA A 62 24.68 6.67 7.53
C ALA A 62 25.34 8.06 7.56
N ASP A 63 25.25 8.80 8.66
CA ASP A 63 25.86 10.13 8.78
C ASP A 63 27.41 10.07 8.64
N ARG A 64 28.05 9.03 9.19
CA ARG A 64 29.50 8.80 9.02
C ARG A 64 29.86 8.48 7.56
N ALA A 65 29.05 7.68 6.87
CA ALA A 65 29.25 7.38 5.45
C ALA A 65 29.19 8.67 4.62
N VAL A 66 28.18 9.52 4.83
CA VAL A 66 28.07 10.82 4.16
C VAL A 66 29.30 11.70 4.42
N ALA A 67 29.81 11.72 5.66
CA ALA A 67 31.03 12.46 6.01
C ALA A 67 32.26 11.97 5.22
N ASN A 68 32.34 10.67 4.95
CA ASN A 68 33.39 10.04 4.15
C ASN A 68 33.14 10.10 2.63
N GLY A 69 32.04 10.68 2.17
CA GLY A 69 31.67 10.75 0.74
C GLY A 69 31.06 9.44 0.20
N GLU A 70 30.63 8.54 1.09
CA GLU A 70 29.96 7.29 0.75
C GLU A 70 28.43 7.46 0.75
N TYR A 71 27.76 6.88 -0.25
CA TYR A 71 26.30 6.88 -0.37
C TYR A 71 25.83 5.48 -0.78
N TRP A 72 24.86 4.93 -0.03
CA TRP A 72 24.45 3.52 -0.18
C TRP A 72 23.27 3.30 -1.12
N GLY A 73 22.58 4.37 -1.51
CA GLY A 73 21.43 4.27 -2.41
C GLY A 73 20.49 5.46 -2.27
N ALA A 74 19.39 5.43 -3.01
CA ALA A 74 18.42 6.51 -3.07
C ALA A 74 17.65 6.74 -1.74
N LEU A 75 17.65 5.76 -0.83
CA LEU A 75 17.04 5.85 0.48
C LEU A 75 18.09 5.92 1.62
N HIS A 76 19.32 6.33 1.30
CA HIS A 76 20.41 6.41 2.28
C HIS A 76 20.01 7.23 3.51
N GLY A 77 19.97 6.58 4.67
CA GLY A 77 19.65 7.20 5.95
C GLY A 77 18.16 7.51 6.16
N VAL A 78 17.27 7.11 5.25
CA VAL A 78 15.83 7.37 5.33
C VAL A 78 15.14 6.27 6.15
N PRO A 79 14.31 6.61 7.16
CA PRO A 79 13.60 5.60 7.94
C PRO A 79 12.45 4.95 7.14
N PHE A 80 12.17 3.67 7.44
CA PHE A 80 10.99 2.96 6.92
C PHE A 80 10.44 1.95 7.94
N THR A 81 9.21 1.50 7.71
CA THR A 81 8.53 0.45 8.49
C THR A 81 8.04 -0.67 7.59
N VAL A 82 7.79 -1.85 8.16
CA VAL A 82 7.20 -2.97 7.40
C VAL A 82 6.16 -3.70 8.23
N LYS A 83 5.08 -4.15 7.59
CA LYS A 83 4.04 -4.97 8.23
C LYS A 83 4.62 -6.22 8.90
N ASP A 84 3.99 -6.72 9.96
CA ASP A 84 4.56 -7.82 10.75
C ASP A 84 4.78 -9.12 9.95
N VAL A 85 4.06 -9.31 8.84
CA VAL A 85 4.17 -10.46 7.92
C VAL A 85 5.50 -10.62 7.20
N PHE A 86 6.31 -9.57 7.11
CA PHE A 86 7.61 -9.62 6.45
C PHE A 86 8.67 -10.19 7.40
N ASP A 87 9.25 -11.34 7.11
CA ASP A 87 10.37 -11.84 7.91
C ASP A 87 11.49 -10.77 7.95
N THR A 88 11.97 -10.50 9.15
CA THR A 88 12.96 -9.45 9.41
C THR A 88 14.00 -10.01 10.36
N ARG A 89 15.23 -10.16 9.88
CA ARG A 89 16.32 -10.80 10.60
C ARG A 89 16.51 -10.19 11.97
N GLY A 90 16.40 -11.02 13.01
CA GLY A 90 16.61 -10.63 14.39
C GLY A 90 15.50 -9.79 15.03
N VAL A 91 14.42 -9.46 14.31
CA VAL A 91 13.24 -8.75 14.82
C VAL A 91 12.07 -9.73 14.90
N VAL A 92 11.24 -9.66 15.94
CA VAL A 92 10.09 -10.57 16.07
C VAL A 92 9.13 -10.34 14.89
N SER A 93 8.68 -11.45 14.28
CA SER A 93 7.68 -11.46 13.19
C SER A 93 6.55 -12.40 13.59
N ALA A 94 5.70 -11.92 14.51
CA ALA A 94 4.67 -12.73 15.17
C ALA A 94 3.41 -12.91 14.34
N VAL A 95 3.17 -12.03 13.37
CA VAL A 95 2.00 -11.99 12.48
C VAL A 95 0.67 -12.03 13.24
N GLY A 96 0.66 -11.51 14.47
CA GLY A 96 -0.51 -11.54 15.35
C GLY A 96 -0.94 -12.93 15.82
N LEU A 97 -0.06 -13.94 15.74
CA LEU A 97 -0.31 -15.32 16.14
C LEU A 97 0.43 -15.67 17.45
N PRO A 98 -0.26 -16.14 18.51
CA PRO A 98 0.37 -16.45 19.81
C PRO A 98 1.53 -17.44 19.71
N GLU A 99 1.42 -18.45 18.86
CA GLU A 99 2.46 -19.46 18.59
C GLU A 99 3.74 -18.87 17.95
N ARG A 100 3.65 -17.66 17.37
CA ARG A 100 4.77 -16.93 16.78
C ARG A 100 5.18 -15.70 17.59
N ALA A 101 4.63 -15.48 18.79
CA ALA A 101 4.88 -14.28 19.61
C ALA A 101 6.37 -14.00 19.91
N HIS A 102 7.23 -15.01 19.80
CA HIS A 102 8.68 -14.90 19.99
C HIS A 102 9.50 -15.32 18.77
N TYR A 103 8.85 -15.56 17.63
CA TYR A 103 9.52 -16.01 16.40
C TYR A 103 10.42 -14.89 15.85
N ARG A 104 11.72 -15.17 15.75
CA ARG A 104 12.72 -14.28 15.17
C ARG A 104 13.32 -14.95 13.93
N PRO A 105 13.04 -14.43 12.73
CA PRO A 105 13.61 -14.96 11.50
C PRO A 105 15.14 -14.84 11.47
N GLU A 106 15.79 -15.80 10.83
CA GLU A 106 17.24 -15.77 10.57
C GLU A 106 17.61 -14.92 9.35
N GLN A 107 16.64 -14.67 8.47
CA GLN A 107 16.81 -13.94 7.22
C GLN A 107 15.74 -12.86 7.09
N ASP A 108 16.07 -11.81 6.35
CA ASP A 108 15.12 -10.80 5.92
C ASP A 108 14.32 -11.32 4.71
N ALA A 109 13.06 -10.93 4.60
CA ALA A 109 12.32 -11.01 3.35
C ALA A 109 13.08 -10.27 2.24
N THR A 110 12.94 -10.70 0.98
CA THR A 110 13.69 -10.11 -0.14
C THR A 110 13.52 -8.59 -0.21
N VAL A 111 12.29 -8.09 -0.05
CA VAL A 111 12.01 -6.65 -0.10
C VAL A 111 12.62 -5.88 1.07
N VAL A 112 12.74 -6.49 2.25
CA VAL A 112 13.40 -5.89 3.42
C VAL A 112 14.92 -5.80 3.17
N THR A 113 15.52 -6.85 2.62
CA THR A 113 16.92 -6.85 2.18
C THR A 113 17.17 -5.71 1.18
N ARG A 114 16.30 -5.55 0.18
CA ARG A 114 16.42 -4.49 -0.84
C ARG A 114 16.32 -3.09 -0.25
N MET A 115 15.36 -2.86 0.65
CA MET A 115 15.23 -1.57 1.34
C MET A 115 16.50 -1.23 2.15
N LYS A 116 17.02 -2.18 2.93
CA LYS A 116 18.27 -2.00 3.68
C LYS A 116 19.47 -1.77 2.76
N ALA A 117 19.56 -2.50 1.64
CA ALA A 117 20.62 -2.33 0.65
C ALA A 117 20.56 -0.97 -0.07
N ALA A 118 19.37 -0.39 -0.24
CA ALA A 118 19.20 0.98 -0.71
C ALA A 118 19.55 2.06 0.34
N GLY A 119 20.03 1.63 1.51
CA GLY A 119 20.46 2.49 2.62
C GLY A 119 19.35 2.91 3.59
N ALA A 120 18.14 2.36 3.45
CA ALA A 120 17.02 2.68 4.33
C ALA A 120 17.18 2.06 5.72
N ILE A 121 16.66 2.73 6.74
CA ILE A 121 16.78 2.34 8.15
C ILE A 121 15.45 1.84 8.68
N LEU A 122 15.39 0.58 9.13
CA LEU A 122 14.17 0.02 9.69
C LEU A 122 13.86 0.63 11.06
N LEU A 123 12.73 1.32 11.20
CA LEU A 123 12.22 1.81 12.48
C LEU A 123 11.48 0.73 13.28
N GLY A 124 10.81 -0.19 12.60
CA GLY A 124 9.98 -1.17 13.28
C GLY A 124 9.02 -1.95 12.39
N LYS A 125 8.23 -2.80 13.06
CA LYS A 125 7.21 -3.66 12.47
C LYS A 125 5.82 -3.12 12.76
N SER A 126 4.99 -2.98 11.73
CA SER A 126 3.61 -2.52 11.90
C SER A 126 2.66 -3.66 12.24
N ASN A 127 1.59 -3.37 12.99
CA ASN A 127 0.58 -4.34 13.36
C ASN A 127 -0.20 -4.89 12.15
N CYS A 128 -0.81 -6.07 12.31
CA CYS A 128 -1.71 -6.69 11.34
C CYS A 128 -2.77 -7.56 12.05
N PRO A 129 -3.86 -7.95 11.38
CA PRO A 129 -4.74 -9.03 11.85
C PRO A 129 -3.98 -10.37 12.01
N PRO A 130 -4.55 -11.38 12.69
CA PRO A 130 -3.91 -12.68 12.87
C PRO A 130 -3.60 -13.34 11.51
N GLY A 131 -2.38 -13.83 11.34
CA GLY A 131 -1.89 -14.39 10.08
C GLY A 131 -1.76 -13.37 8.95
N GLY A 132 -1.92 -12.07 9.23
CA GLY A 132 -1.90 -11.03 8.19
C GLY A 132 -3.12 -11.01 7.27
N GLY A 133 -4.19 -11.74 7.61
CA GLY A 133 -5.43 -11.84 6.84
C GLY A 133 -6.64 -11.24 7.58
N GLY A 134 -7.37 -10.33 6.95
CA GLY A 134 -8.57 -9.72 7.51
C GLY A 134 -8.70 -8.22 7.30
N GLY A 135 -9.90 -7.70 7.56
CA GLY A 135 -10.27 -6.29 7.36
C GLY A 135 -10.12 -5.38 8.57
N VAL A 136 -9.80 -5.96 9.73
CA VAL A 136 -9.69 -5.25 11.01
C VAL A 136 -8.34 -5.61 11.62
N THR A 137 -7.51 -4.60 11.88
CA THR A 137 -6.18 -4.81 12.48
C THR A 137 -6.29 -4.93 14.00
N ASP A 138 -6.65 -6.12 14.45
CA ASP A 138 -6.73 -6.54 15.85
C ASP A 138 -6.32 -8.00 15.97
N ASN A 139 -5.48 -8.35 16.95
CA ASN A 139 -4.96 -9.71 17.10
C ASN A 139 -4.63 -10.02 18.58
N PRO A 140 -4.58 -11.30 18.98
CA PRO A 140 -4.36 -11.70 20.36
C PRO A 140 -2.96 -11.44 20.93
N VAL A 141 -1.97 -11.08 20.10
CA VAL A 141 -0.59 -10.82 20.55
C VAL A 141 -0.38 -9.35 20.93
N TYR A 142 -0.88 -8.45 20.08
CA TYR A 142 -0.62 -7.01 20.17
C TYR A 142 -1.88 -6.17 20.37
N GLY A 143 -3.07 -6.75 20.23
CA GLY A 143 -4.35 -6.03 20.29
C GLY A 143 -4.63 -5.16 19.07
N ALA A 144 -5.63 -4.29 19.20
CA ALA A 144 -6.17 -3.48 18.12
C ALA A 144 -5.33 -2.24 17.80
N THR A 145 -5.15 -1.96 16.52
CA THR A 145 -4.69 -0.65 16.01
C THR A 145 -5.89 0.28 15.81
N ARG A 146 -5.70 1.57 16.09
CA ARG A 146 -6.71 2.63 15.95
C ARG A 146 -6.40 3.54 14.78
N ASN A 147 -7.44 4.13 14.17
CA ASN A 147 -7.27 5.15 13.14
C ASN A 147 -6.78 6.48 13.75
N PRO A 148 -5.69 7.08 13.26
CA PRO A 148 -5.13 8.30 13.84
C PRO A 148 -5.99 9.56 13.60
N HIS A 149 -6.91 9.55 12.62
CA HIS A 149 -7.86 10.65 12.42
C HIS A 149 -8.98 10.63 13.46
N ALA A 150 -9.34 9.44 13.95
CA ALA A 150 -10.32 9.25 15.03
C ALA A 150 -10.14 7.88 15.70
N LEU A 151 -9.68 7.87 16.97
CA LEU A 151 -9.28 6.65 17.68
C LEU A 151 -10.41 5.62 17.93
N ALA A 152 -11.66 6.01 17.72
CA ALA A 152 -12.81 5.11 17.78
C ALA A 152 -13.06 4.34 16.46
N TYR A 153 -12.29 4.62 15.41
CA TYR A 153 -12.49 4.07 14.07
C TYR A 153 -11.39 3.09 13.66
N SER A 154 -11.76 2.19 12.74
CA SER A 154 -10.86 1.19 12.18
C SER A 154 -9.83 1.85 11.25
N PRO A 155 -8.54 1.47 11.32
CA PRO A 155 -7.55 1.80 10.28
C PRO A 155 -7.67 0.87 9.06
N GLY A 156 -8.63 -0.06 9.05
CA GLY A 156 -8.78 -1.09 8.04
C GLY A 156 -7.81 -2.26 8.25
N GLY A 157 -7.73 -3.13 7.25
CA GLY A 157 -6.85 -4.28 7.27
C GLY A 157 -6.58 -4.86 5.90
N SER A 158 -5.54 -5.69 5.75
CA SER A 158 -4.70 -6.20 6.84
C SER A 158 -3.41 -5.39 7.09
N SER A 159 -3.11 -4.38 6.27
CA SER A 159 -1.98 -3.46 6.49
C SER A 159 -2.39 -2.20 7.27
N GLY A 160 -3.34 -2.32 8.20
CA GLY A 160 -3.87 -1.19 8.96
C GLY A 160 -2.85 -0.55 9.91
N GLY A 161 -1.96 -1.34 10.50
CA GLY A 161 -0.84 -0.83 11.29
C GLY A 161 0.07 0.08 10.46
N GLU A 162 0.39 -0.32 9.23
CA GLU A 162 1.28 0.43 8.34
C GLU A 162 0.62 1.76 7.92
N ALA A 163 -0.65 1.70 7.51
CA ALA A 163 -1.42 2.89 7.14
C ALA A 163 -1.56 3.89 8.30
N ALA A 164 -1.87 3.39 9.50
CA ALA A 164 -2.00 4.21 10.71
C ALA A 164 -0.65 4.82 11.13
N ALA A 165 0.44 4.07 11.04
CA ALA A 165 1.79 4.57 11.33
C ALA A 165 2.15 5.73 10.40
N ILE A 166 1.94 5.58 9.10
CA ILE A 166 2.27 6.60 8.10
C ILE A 166 1.38 7.85 8.26
N ALA A 167 0.07 7.65 8.48
CA ALA A 167 -0.88 8.74 8.67
C ALA A 167 -0.61 9.56 9.95
N ALA A 168 -0.10 8.92 11.01
CA ALA A 168 0.27 9.61 12.25
C ALA A 168 1.67 10.24 12.23
N GLY A 169 2.42 10.07 11.15
CA GLY A 169 3.80 10.54 11.04
C GLY A 169 4.82 9.69 11.80
N LEU A 170 4.51 8.43 12.08
CA LEU A 170 5.44 7.48 12.73
C LEU A 170 6.47 6.91 11.76
N SER A 171 6.22 7.02 10.47
CA SER A 171 7.10 6.59 9.39
C SER A 171 6.80 7.42 8.11
N PRO A 172 7.78 7.76 7.25
CA PRO A 172 7.51 8.40 5.97
C PRO A 172 7.02 7.40 4.90
N LEU A 173 7.47 6.15 5.00
CA LEU A 173 7.34 5.11 4.00
C LEU A 173 7.30 3.74 4.68
N GLY A 174 6.48 2.83 4.17
CA GLY A 174 6.54 1.45 4.61
C GLY A 174 6.02 0.44 3.60
N LEU A 175 6.12 -0.83 3.97
CA LEU A 175 5.73 -1.96 3.11
C LEU A 175 4.59 -2.76 3.73
N GLY A 176 3.56 -3.02 2.94
CA GLY A 176 2.43 -3.87 3.30
C GLY A 176 2.18 -4.94 2.25
N SER A 177 1.08 -5.67 2.42
CA SER A 177 0.66 -6.71 1.48
C SER A 177 -0.83 -6.59 1.13
N ASP A 178 -1.20 -6.97 -0.09
CA ASP A 178 -2.55 -6.87 -0.64
C ASP A 178 -2.90 -8.13 -1.44
N SER A 179 -3.86 -8.89 -0.94
CA SER A 179 -4.48 -10.01 -1.67
C SER A 179 -5.89 -9.65 -2.16
N GLY A 180 -6.64 -8.87 -1.39
CA GLY A 180 -8.02 -8.47 -1.76
C GLY A 180 -8.33 -6.99 -1.62
N GLY A 181 -7.37 -6.17 -1.20
CA GLY A 181 -7.56 -4.78 -0.79
C GLY A 181 -6.73 -4.39 0.42
N SER A 182 -5.86 -5.28 0.90
CA SER A 182 -5.19 -5.15 2.19
C SER A 182 -4.11 -4.06 2.27
N LEU A 183 -3.72 -3.45 1.15
CA LEU A 183 -3.01 -2.16 1.13
C LEU A 183 -4.01 -1.01 0.93
N ARG A 184 -4.92 -1.18 -0.03
CA ARG A 184 -5.79 -0.13 -0.57
C ARG A 184 -6.86 0.34 0.41
N VAL A 185 -7.55 -0.57 1.10
CA VAL A 185 -8.57 -0.23 2.10
C VAL A 185 -7.94 0.52 3.28
N PRO A 186 -6.84 0.06 3.91
CA PRO A 186 -6.16 0.85 4.92
C PRO A 186 -5.69 2.23 4.42
N ALA A 187 -5.18 2.30 3.19
CA ALA A 187 -4.78 3.58 2.61
C ALA A 187 -5.97 4.55 2.49
N HIS A 188 -7.13 4.05 2.06
CA HIS A 188 -8.38 4.81 2.00
C HIS A 188 -8.84 5.26 3.40
N PHE A 189 -8.88 4.37 4.40
CA PHE A 189 -9.33 4.71 5.76
C PHE A 189 -8.37 5.65 6.50
N CYS A 190 -7.06 5.53 6.28
CA CYS A 190 -6.06 6.38 6.95
C CYS A 190 -5.63 7.59 6.12
N GLY A 191 -6.11 7.74 4.89
CA GLY A 191 -5.81 8.89 4.03
C GLY A 191 -4.35 8.97 3.60
N VAL A 192 -3.72 7.82 3.36
CA VAL A 192 -2.35 7.70 2.84
C VAL A 192 -2.37 7.17 1.40
N CYS A 193 -1.24 7.22 0.73
CA CYS A 193 -1.08 6.68 -0.61
C CYS A 193 -0.57 5.24 -0.54
N THR A 194 -0.96 4.39 -1.50
CA THR A 194 -0.35 3.07 -1.69
C THR A 194 -0.37 2.65 -3.14
N LEU A 195 0.56 1.76 -3.50
CA LEU A 195 0.54 1.02 -4.75
C LEU A 195 0.46 -0.47 -4.46
N LYS A 196 -0.59 -1.13 -4.94
CA LYS A 196 -0.55 -2.57 -5.20
C LYS A 196 0.01 -2.77 -6.62
N PRO A 197 1.21 -3.33 -6.80
CA PRO A 197 1.78 -3.48 -8.12
C PRO A 197 1.08 -4.57 -8.95
N THR A 198 1.50 -4.71 -10.21
CA THR A 198 1.10 -5.82 -11.08
C THR A 198 1.57 -7.13 -10.49
N SER A 199 0.77 -8.18 -10.64
CA SER A 199 1.17 -9.51 -10.19
C SER A 199 2.43 -10.00 -10.88
N GLY A 200 3.42 -10.42 -10.08
CA GLY A 200 4.74 -10.82 -10.56
C GLY A 200 5.74 -9.67 -10.67
N ARG A 201 5.43 -8.46 -10.17
CA ARG A 201 6.37 -7.32 -10.16
C ARG A 201 7.37 -7.39 -9.00
N VAL A 202 6.91 -7.84 -7.84
CA VAL A 202 7.66 -7.84 -6.56
C VAL A 202 7.62 -9.26 -5.98
N PRO A 203 8.76 -9.84 -5.57
CA PRO A 203 8.81 -11.19 -5.00
C PRO A 203 8.13 -11.23 -3.63
N ASN A 204 7.38 -12.30 -3.37
CA ASN A 204 6.76 -12.61 -2.09
C ASN A 204 7.69 -13.34 -1.10
N THR A 205 8.92 -13.63 -1.50
CA THR A 205 9.93 -14.37 -0.70
C THR A 205 10.12 -13.79 0.70
N GLY A 206 9.93 -14.65 1.71
CA GLY A 206 10.07 -14.31 3.13
C GLY A 206 8.87 -13.56 3.70
N VAL A 207 7.70 -13.62 3.06
CA VAL A 207 6.44 -13.10 3.61
C VAL A 207 5.54 -14.24 4.05
N PHE A 208 5.06 -14.16 5.29
CA PHE A 208 4.20 -15.19 5.89
C PHE A 208 2.93 -15.39 5.07
N ASP A 209 2.59 -16.65 4.78
CA ASP A 209 1.41 -17.07 4.00
C ASP A 209 1.31 -16.45 2.59
N HIS A 210 2.45 -16.00 2.06
CA HIS A 210 2.59 -15.50 0.70
C HIS A 210 3.57 -16.41 -0.03
N LEU A 211 3.07 -17.55 -0.51
CA LEU A 211 3.89 -18.59 -1.14
C LEU A 211 4.64 -18.13 -2.40
N GLY A 212 4.23 -16.99 -2.99
CA GLY A 212 4.75 -16.52 -4.27
C GLY A 212 4.46 -17.50 -5.39
N GLY A 213 5.31 -17.51 -6.40
CA GLY A 213 5.23 -18.43 -7.52
C GLY A 213 4.04 -18.17 -8.44
N LEU A 214 3.74 -19.17 -9.27
CA LEU A 214 2.62 -19.16 -10.22
C LEU A 214 1.29 -19.61 -9.58
N SER A 215 1.23 -19.75 -8.25
CA SER A 215 0.08 -20.32 -7.53
C SER A 215 -0.86 -19.29 -6.91
N ASP A 216 -0.38 -18.06 -6.64
CA ASP A 216 -1.23 -16.97 -6.15
C ASP A 216 -0.99 -15.66 -6.90
N TYR A 217 -1.86 -15.39 -7.88
CA TYR A 217 -1.81 -14.18 -8.69
C TYR A 217 -2.44 -12.95 -8.03
N ARG A 218 -2.95 -13.05 -6.81
CA ARG A 218 -3.66 -11.93 -6.16
C ARG A 218 -2.79 -11.23 -5.13
N SER A 219 -2.03 -12.00 -4.37
CA SER A 219 -1.23 -11.52 -3.23
C SER A 219 0.03 -10.82 -3.69
N GLN A 220 0.10 -9.52 -3.47
CA GLN A 220 1.22 -8.67 -3.88
C GLN A 220 1.74 -7.85 -2.69
N ILE A 221 3.05 -7.63 -2.69
CA ILE A 221 3.71 -6.67 -1.78
C ILE A 221 3.71 -5.31 -2.43
N GLY A 222 3.48 -4.27 -1.66
CA GLY A 222 3.46 -2.91 -2.17
C GLY A 222 3.82 -1.85 -1.13
N PRO A 223 4.29 -0.67 -1.59
CA PRO A 223 4.63 0.42 -0.71
C PRO A 223 3.39 1.21 -0.27
N MET A 224 3.50 1.84 0.90
CA MET A 224 2.57 2.82 1.45
C MET A 224 3.36 4.06 1.87
N ALA A 225 2.84 5.26 1.61
CA ALA A 225 3.51 6.52 1.96
C ALA A 225 2.52 7.69 2.04
N ARG A 226 2.96 8.84 2.56
CA ARG A 226 2.16 10.09 2.50
C ARG A 226 2.22 10.77 1.14
N HIS A 227 3.21 10.43 0.32
CA HIS A 227 3.49 11.06 -0.97
C HIS A 227 3.51 10.02 -2.09
N VAL A 228 2.92 10.34 -3.25
CA VAL A 228 2.88 9.42 -4.40
C VAL A 228 4.29 9.14 -4.96
N GLU A 229 5.19 10.12 -4.92
CA GLU A 229 6.58 9.94 -5.38
C GLU A 229 7.33 8.86 -4.59
N ASP A 230 7.05 8.73 -3.30
CA ASP A 230 7.69 7.72 -2.43
C ASP A 230 7.26 6.31 -2.83
N LEU A 231 6.05 6.13 -3.34
CA LEU A 231 5.59 4.84 -3.89
C LEU A 231 6.41 4.46 -5.12
N ALA A 232 6.70 5.41 -5.99
CA ALA A 232 7.47 5.19 -7.21
C ALA A 232 8.94 4.89 -6.93
N LEU A 233 9.53 5.57 -5.94
CA LEU A 233 10.88 5.28 -5.47
C LEU A 233 10.95 3.91 -4.81
N ALA A 234 10.02 3.60 -3.90
CA ALA A 234 10.00 2.32 -3.22
C ALA A 234 9.78 1.15 -4.20
N LEU A 235 8.92 1.30 -5.20
CA LEU A 235 8.73 0.30 -6.25
C LEU A 235 10.05 0.00 -6.99
N GLN A 236 10.85 1.02 -7.31
CA GLN A 236 12.15 0.85 -7.96
C GLN A 236 13.12 0.04 -7.09
N VAL A 237 13.04 0.20 -5.76
CA VAL A 237 13.89 -0.53 -4.82
C VAL A 237 13.44 -1.98 -4.66
N ILE A 238 12.13 -2.23 -4.56
CA ILE A 238 11.62 -3.56 -4.17
C ILE A 238 11.29 -4.48 -5.35
N ALA A 239 11.16 -3.98 -6.58
CA ALA A 239 10.78 -4.79 -7.74
C ALA A 239 11.95 -5.60 -8.33
N GLY A 240 11.60 -6.62 -9.11
CA GLY A 240 12.56 -7.43 -9.87
C GLY A 240 12.80 -8.82 -9.29
N GLU A 241 13.40 -9.70 -10.10
CA GLU A 241 13.67 -11.10 -9.78
C GLU A 241 14.60 -11.26 -8.57
N ASP A 242 14.40 -12.31 -7.78
CA ASP A 242 15.26 -12.65 -6.64
C ASP A 242 15.84 -14.07 -6.71
N GLY A 243 15.52 -14.82 -7.77
CA GLY A 243 15.97 -16.19 -7.96
C GLY A 243 15.30 -17.22 -7.03
N VAL A 244 14.29 -16.81 -6.25
CA VAL A 244 13.57 -17.68 -5.30
C VAL A 244 12.08 -17.74 -5.66
N ASP A 245 11.44 -16.58 -5.84
CA ASP A 245 10.05 -16.49 -6.26
C ASP A 245 9.94 -16.63 -7.78
N ALA A 246 9.57 -17.84 -8.23
CA ALA A 246 9.40 -18.17 -9.65
C ALA A 246 8.20 -17.45 -10.33
N GLY A 247 7.39 -16.71 -9.56
CA GLY A 247 6.28 -15.91 -10.08
C GLY A 247 6.69 -14.51 -10.52
N VAL A 248 7.93 -14.09 -10.25
CA VAL A 248 8.42 -12.77 -10.65
C VAL A 248 8.77 -12.74 -12.13
N ILE A 249 8.26 -11.72 -12.81
CA ILE A 249 8.45 -11.48 -14.23
C ILE A 249 9.43 -10.31 -14.37
N PRO A 250 10.53 -10.44 -15.13
CA PRO A 250 11.55 -9.40 -15.31
C PRO A 250 11.09 -8.30 -16.28
N MET A 251 9.88 -7.77 -16.06
CA MET A 251 9.31 -6.70 -16.85
C MET A 251 10.00 -5.38 -16.48
N PRO A 252 10.47 -4.57 -17.45
CA PRO A 252 11.10 -3.28 -17.14
C PRO A 252 10.17 -2.33 -16.40
N LEU A 253 10.76 -1.51 -15.52
CA LEU A 253 10.08 -0.38 -14.90
C LEU A 253 10.12 0.85 -15.82
N ARG A 254 9.11 1.69 -15.70
CA ARG A 254 9.03 3.01 -16.36
C ARG A 254 8.80 4.07 -15.28
N GLY A 255 9.35 5.27 -15.49
CA GLY A 255 9.16 6.38 -14.54
C GLY A 255 7.81 7.07 -14.74
N MET A 256 7.19 7.57 -13.67
CA MET A 256 5.95 8.37 -13.79
C MET A 256 6.13 9.63 -14.66
N GLN A 257 7.34 10.19 -14.70
CA GLN A 257 7.68 11.39 -15.46
C GLN A 257 7.57 11.20 -16.98
N THR A 258 7.50 9.95 -17.45
CA THR A 258 7.34 9.67 -18.87
C THR A 258 5.89 9.78 -19.34
N GLN A 259 4.95 10.13 -18.45
CA GLN A 259 3.53 10.15 -18.75
C GLN A 259 2.93 11.54 -18.73
N THR A 260 2.09 11.81 -19.73
CA THR A 260 1.24 12.99 -19.81
C THR A 260 -0.20 12.58 -19.57
N LEU A 261 -0.97 13.43 -18.88
CA LEU A 261 -2.41 13.23 -18.74
C LEU A 261 -3.17 13.59 -20.01
N LYS A 262 -2.57 14.43 -20.87
CA LYS A 262 -3.20 14.85 -22.12
C LYS A 262 -3.46 13.65 -23.04
N GLY A 263 -4.74 13.41 -23.34
CA GLY A 263 -5.18 12.30 -24.18
C GLY A 263 -5.26 10.95 -23.48
N LEU A 264 -4.96 10.87 -22.18
CA LEU A 264 -5.08 9.63 -21.40
C LEU A 264 -6.56 9.20 -21.34
N ARG A 265 -6.90 8.00 -21.78
CA ARG A 265 -8.29 7.53 -21.78
C ARG A 265 -8.66 6.97 -20.42
N VAL A 266 -9.62 7.59 -19.76
CA VAL A 266 -10.03 7.24 -18.39
C VAL A 266 -11.47 6.75 -18.43
N ALA A 267 -11.66 5.48 -18.07
CA ALA A 267 -12.97 5.03 -17.63
C ALA A 267 -13.16 5.46 -16.19
N TRP A 268 -14.34 5.96 -15.83
CA TRP A 268 -14.68 6.18 -14.43
C TRP A 268 -16.06 5.66 -14.10
N TYR A 269 -16.24 5.21 -12.86
CA TYR A 269 -17.53 4.81 -12.34
C TYR A 269 -17.55 4.97 -10.81
N SER A 270 -18.75 5.14 -10.25
CA SER A 270 -19.04 5.09 -8.81
C SER A 270 -20.16 4.10 -8.48
N ASP A 271 -20.86 3.62 -9.50
CA ASP A 271 -21.89 2.58 -9.44
C ASP A 271 -21.64 1.53 -10.54
N GLY A 272 -22.47 0.48 -10.60
CA GLY A 272 -22.32 -0.57 -11.62
C GLY A 272 -22.66 -1.99 -11.19
N GLY A 273 -23.15 -2.20 -9.96
CA GLY A 273 -23.58 -3.53 -9.51
C GLY A 273 -22.50 -4.35 -8.81
N ILE A 274 -21.61 -3.67 -8.07
CA ILE A 274 -20.74 -4.26 -7.04
C ILE A 274 -21.41 -4.03 -5.68
N GLU A 275 -21.29 -2.80 -5.18
CA GLU A 275 -21.90 -2.30 -3.96
C GLU A 275 -22.18 -0.81 -4.21
N PRO A 276 -23.34 -0.26 -3.79
CA PRO A 276 -23.60 1.16 -3.87
C PRO A 276 -22.65 1.94 -2.95
N VAL A 277 -22.11 3.05 -3.44
CA VAL A 277 -21.31 3.97 -2.63
C VAL A 277 -22.15 5.10 -2.05
N ASP A 278 -21.69 5.71 -0.97
CA ASP A 278 -22.33 6.90 -0.40
C ASP A 278 -22.18 8.15 -1.30
N ALA A 279 -22.99 9.17 -1.00
CA ALA A 279 -22.99 10.40 -1.78
C ALA A 279 -21.63 11.12 -1.76
N LEU A 280 -20.89 11.04 -0.65
CA LEU A 280 -19.58 11.65 -0.51
C LEU A 280 -18.55 10.97 -1.43
N THR A 281 -18.54 9.64 -1.48
CA THR A 281 -17.65 8.84 -2.32
C THR A 281 -17.95 9.10 -3.80
N HIS A 282 -19.23 9.11 -4.17
CA HIS A 282 -19.65 9.48 -5.53
C HIS A 282 -19.16 10.88 -5.92
N THR A 283 -19.46 11.90 -5.11
CA THR A 283 -19.08 13.29 -5.41
C THR A 283 -17.57 13.49 -5.42
N THR A 284 -16.82 12.78 -4.56
CA THR A 284 -15.35 12.77 -4.57
C THR A 284 -14.80 12.19 -5.87
N LEU A 285 -15.36 11.07 -6.36
CA LEU A 285 -14.94 10.47 -7.63
C LEU A 285 -15.25 11.35 -8.83
N GLN A 286 -16.44 11.97 -8.86
CA GLN A 286 -16.81 12.93 -9.90
C GLN A 286 -15.83 14.11 -9.92
N ALA A 287 -15.52 14.69 -8.76
CA ALA A 287 -14.57 15.81 -8.67
C ALA A 287 -13.16 15.43 -9.16
N VAL A 288 -12.71 14.20 -8.89
CA VAL A 288 -11.43 13.70 -9.42
C VAL A 288 -11.50 13.47 -10.93
N ALA A 289 -12.62 12.97 -11.45
CA ALA A 289 -12.81 12.82 -12.89
C ALA A 289 -12.75 14.18 -13.60
N ASP A 290 -13.44 15.19 -13.07
CA ASP A 290 -13.45 16.56 -13.61
C ASP A 290 -12.06 17.21 -13.55
N LEU A 291 -11.30 16.95 -12.48
CA LEU A 291 -9.91 17.40 -12.34
C LEU A 291 -9.01 16.78 -13.41
N LEU A 292 -9.12 15.47 -13.66
CA LEU A 292 -8.33 14.80 -14.69
C LEU A 292 -8.73 15.28 -16.11
N ASP A 293 -10.01 15.56 -16.35
CA ASP A 293 -10.49 16.17 -17.59
C ASP A 293 -9.85 17.55 -17.83
N ALA A 294 -9.79 18.38 -16.78
CA ALA A 294 -9.14 19.70 -16.84
C ALA A 294 -7.63 19.62 -17.13
N GLU A 295 -6.96 18.54 -16.70
CA GLU A 295 -5.56 18.22 -17.02
C GLU A 295 -5.38 17.59 -18.43
N GLY A 296 -6.47 17.45 -19.18
CA GLY A 296 -6.49 17.01 -20.57
C GLY A 296 -6.71 15.51 -20.78
N ALA A 297 -7.07 14.75 -19.74
CA ALA A 297 -7.47 13.36 -19.89
C ALA A 297 -8.84 13.27 -20.62
N LEU A 298 -9.11 12.12 -21.23
CA LEU A 298 -10.37 11.84 -21.93
C LEU A 298 -11.26 10.98 -21.03
N ILE A 299 -12.15 11.64 -20.30
CA ILE A 299 -13.01 10.97 -19.32
C ILE A 299 -14.25 10.37 -19.99
N ARG A 300 -14.57 9.12 -19.65
CA ARG A 300 -15.84 8.48 -20.01
C ARG A 300 -16.42 7.73 -18.82
N SER A 301 -17.72 7.93 -18.55
CA SER A 301 -18.44 7.06 -17.62
C SER A 301 -18.57 5.68 -18.25
N ALA A 302 -17.93 4.68 -17.64
CA ALA A 302 -17.89 3.32 -18.15
C ALA A 302 -17.60 2.33 -17.03
N PHE A 303 -18.44 1.29 -16.95
CA PHE A 303 -18.31 0.21 -15.98
C PHE A 303 -18.01 -1.11 -16.70
N PRO A 304 -16.95 -1.86 -16.31
CA PRO A 304 -16.71 -3.20 -16.83
C PRO A 304 -17.68 -4.18 -16.16
N SER A 305 -18.69 -4.66 -16.89
CA SER A 305 -19.72 -5.57 -16.35
C SER A 305 -19.16 -6.85 -15.71
N ALA A 306 -17.98 -7.31 -16.13
CA ALA A 306 -17.29 -8.45 -15.55
C ALA A 306 -16.95 -8.28 -14.06
N LEU A 307 -16.81 -7.03 -13.57
CA LEU A 307 -16.50 -6.76 -12.16
C LEU A 307 -17.54 -7.33 -11.19
N SER A 308 -18.81 -7.41 -11.59
CA SER A 308 -19.89 -7.93 -10.74
C SER A 308 -19.69 -9.39 -10.31
N ASN A 309 -18.94 -10.19 -11.10
CA ASN A 309 -18.69 -11.60 -10.79
C ASN A 309 -17.44 -11.82 -9.92
N ALA A 310 -16.63 -10.78 -9.70
CA ALA A 310 -15.31 -10.95 -9.08
C ALA A 310 -15.36 -11.44 -7.63
N ARG A 311 -16.38 -11.02 -6.87
CA ARG A 311 -16.62 -11.45 -5.48
C ARG A 311 -16.81 -12.97 -5.42
N GLU A 312 -17.71 -13.49 -6.24
CA GLU A 312 -18.05 -14.92 -6.29
C GLU A 312 -16.82 -15.77 -6.66
N ILE A 313 -16.07 -15.36 -7.70
CA ILE A 313 -14.85 -16.06 -8.13
C ILE A 313 -13.82 -16.07 -6.99
N THR A 314 -13.64 -14.94 -6.31
CA THR A 314 -12.72 -14.81 -5.18
C THR A 314 -13.10 -15.74 -4.02
N GLU A 315 -14.38 -15.82 -3.67
CA GLU A 315 -14.87 -16.66 -2.57
C GLU A 315 -14.71 -18.14 -2.89
N ARG A 316 -14.99 -18.54 -4.13
CA ARG A 316 -14.71 -19.89 -4.62
C ARG A 316 -13.23 -20.23 -4.57
N TYR A 317 -12.34 -19.27 -4.87
CA TYR A 317 -10.90 -19.46 -4.71
C TYR A 317 -10.49 -19.68 -3.26
N TRP A 318 -11.00 -18.86 -2.31
CA TRP A 318 -10.70 -19.06 -0.89
C TRP A 318 -11.24 -20.40 -0.36
N ALA A 319 -12.37 -20.87 -0.89
CA ALA A 319 -12.94 -22.17 -0.54
C ALA A 319 -12.38 -23.35 -1.35
N MET A 320 -11.41 -23.13 -2.25
CA MET A 320 -10.97 -24.14 -3.22
C MET A 320 -10.44 -25.42 -2.55
N SER A 321 -9.80 -25.32 -1.39
CA SER A 321 -9.30 -26.47 -0.63
C SER A 321 -10.40 -27.42 -0.12
N GLN A 322 -11.65 -26.94 -0.07
CA GLN A 322 -12.83 -27.72 0.32
C GLN A 322 -13.62 -28.25 -0.89
N GLY A 323 -13.19 -27.92 -2.11
CA GLY A 323 -13.86 -28.28 -3.35
C GLY A 323 -13.34 -29.54 -4.02
N SER A 324 -14.09 -30.02 -5.00
CA SER A 324 -13.68 -31.07 -5.94
C SER A 324 -12.76 -30.52 -7.04
N GLY A 325 -12.03 -31.42 -7.72
CA GLY A 325 -11.23 -31.05 -8.89
C GLY A 325 -12.05 -30.41 -10.02
N ALA A 326 -13.29 -30.87 -10.24
CA ALA A 326 -14.20 -30.28 -11.23
C ALA A 326 -14.58 -28.83 -10.89
N GLN A 327 -14.86 -28.54 -9.61
CA GLN A 327 -15.12 -27.17 -9.14
C GLN A 327 -13.89 -26.28 -9.29
N SER A 328 -12.68 -26.82 -9.08
CA SER A 328 -11.43 -26.10 -9.29
C SER A 328 -11.21 -25.75 -10.76
N ILE A 329 -11.45 -26.69 -11.68
CA ILE A 329 -11.38 -26.44 -13.13
C ILE A 329 -12.37 -25.34 -13.54
N GLN A 330 -13.61 -25.42 -13.06
CA GLN A 330 -14.62 -24.39 -13.36
C GLN A 330 -14.21 -23.02 -12.81
N LEU A 331 -13.68 -22.98 -11.58
CA LEU A 331 -13.14 -21.74 -10.98
C LEU A 331 -12.08 -21.09 -11.86
N PHE A 332 -11.08 -21.86 -12.31
CA PHE A 332 -10.03 -21.30 -13.16
C PHE A 332 -10.54 -20.88 -14.54
N SER A 333 -11.52 -21.60 -15.10
CA SER A 333 -12.20 -21.18 -16.34
C SER A 333 -12.93 -19.85 -16.19
N ASP A 334 -13.72 -19.69 -15.12
CA ASP A 334 -14.46 -18.46 -14.85
C ASP A 334 -13.51 -17.28 -14.56
N TRP A 335 -12.41 -17.55 -13.87
CA TRP A 335 -11.37 -16.56 -13.61
C TRP A 335 -10.67 -16.11 -14.91
N ASP A 336 -10.33 -17.04 -15.81
CA ASP A 336 -9.72 -16.67 -17.10
C ASP A 336 -10.69 -15.88 -17.99
N GLN A 337 -11.98 -16.25 -18.00
CA GLN A 337 -13.02 -15.47 -18.67
C GLN A 337 -13.15 -14.05 -18.10
N PHE A 338 -13.11 -13.92 -16.76
CA PHE A 338 -13.09 -12.62 -16.10
C PHE A 338 -11.91 -11.76 -16.56
N ARG A 339 -10.70 -12.33 -16.59
CA ARG A 339 -9.49 -11.62 -17.04
C ARG A 339 -9.58 -11.22 -18.51
N THR A 340 -10.09 -12.11 -19.36
CA THR A 340 -10.30 -11.84 -20.79
C THR A 340 -11.27 -10.69 -21.00
N ALA A 341 -12.41 -10.68 -20.29
CA ALA A 341 -13.39 -9.60 -20.36
C ALA A 341 -12.81 -8.25 -19.89
N MET A 342 -12.03 -8.27 -18.79
CA MET A 342 -11.34 -7.08 -18.29
C MET A 342 -10.33 -6.54 -19.30
N LEU A 343 -9.50 -7.40 -19.92
CA LEU A 343 -8.57 -7.00 -20.97
C LEU A 343 -9.30 -6.40 -22.19
N GLY A 344 -10.43 -7.00 -22.59
CA GLY A 344 -11.30 -6.46 -23.64
C GLY A 344 -11.79 -5.04 -23.32
N PHE A 345 -12.26 -4.81 -22.09
CA PHE A 345 -12.66 -3.47 -21.65
C PHE A 345 -11.49 -2.47 -21.69
N MET A 346 -10.31 -2.85 -21.20
CA MET A 346 -9.13 -1.98 -21.17
C MET A 346 -8.49 -1.72 -22.54
N ALA A 347 -8.95 -2.35 -23.63
CA ALA A 347 -8.53 -1.97 -24.98
C ALA A 347 -8.85 -0.49 -25.28
N ASP A 348 -9.98 0.00 -24.75
CA ASP A 348 -10.48 1.35 -24.96
C ASP A 348 -9.98 2.37 -23.93
N TYR A 349 -9.37 1.91 -22.83
CA TYR A 349 -9.01 2.76 -21.68
C TYR A 349 -7.58 2.50 -21.18
N ASP A 350 -6.91 3.54 -20.73
CA ASP A 350 -5.55 3.44 -20.19
C ASP A 350 -5.57 3.27 -18.66
N ILE A 351 -6.55 3.90 -17.99
CA ILE A 351 -6.83 3.71 -16.56
C ILE A 351 -8.33 3.65 -16.27
N ILE A 352 -8.66 3.08 -15.10
CA ILE A 352 -9.99 3.12 -14.48
C ILE A 352 -9.89 3.92 -13.18
N LEU A 353 -10.73 4.94 -13.02
CA LEU A 353 -10.96 5.67 -11.77
C LEU A 353 -12.21 5.11 -11.08
N CYS A 354 -12.08 4.64 -9.85
CA CYS A 354 -13.16 3.95 -9.15
C CYS A 354 -13.08 4.07 -7.61
N PRO A 355 -14.13 3.67 -6.87
CA PRO A 355 -14.09 3.66 -5.41
C PRO A 355 -13.03 2.69 -4.86
N VAL A 356 -12.56 2.97 -3.64
CA VAL A 356 -11.78 2.00 -2.85
C VAL A 356 -12.69 1.18 -1.94
N ASP A 357 -13.66 1.86 -1.32
CA ASP A 357 -14.70 1.31 -0.46
C ASP A 357 -15.99 2.12 -0.68
N ALA A 358 -17.11 1.70 -0.11
CA ALA A 358 -18.40 2.37 -0.30
C ALA A 358 -18.57 3.62 0.56
N ALA A 359 -17.76 3.76 1.62
CA ALA A 359 -17.86 4.83 2.60
C ALA A 359 -16.51 5.00 3.33
N PRO A 360 -16.31 6.11 4.07
CA PRO A 360 -15.18 6.29 4.98
C PRO A 360 -15.07 5.18 6.05
N ALA A 361 -13.99 5.25 6.85
CA ALA A 361 -13.71 4.27 7.90
C ALA A 361 -14.90 4.02 8.83
N THR A 362 -15.14 2.76 9.19
CA THR A 362 -16.19 2.35 10.15
C THR A 362 -15.69 2.39 11.59
N GLN A 363 -16.61 2.47 12.54
CA GLN A 363 -16.25 2.42 13.97
C GLN A 363 -15.69 1.04 14.34
N LEU A 364 -14.79 1.02 15.33
CA LEU A 364 -14.26 -0.23 15.88
C LEU A 364 -15.39 -1.05 16.52
N GLY A 365 -15.43 -2.34 16.21
CA GLY A 365 -16.48 -3.26 16.67
C GLY A 365 -17.70 -3.33 15.75
N GLU A 366 -17.86 -2.40 14.82
CA GLU A 366 -18.88 -2.50 13.77
C GLU A 366 -18.39 -3.39 12.62
N THR A 367 -19.31 -4.14 12.02
CA THR A 367 -19.03 -4.90 10.79
C THR A 367 -19.12 -3.95 9.60
N ARG A 368 -18.23 -4.10 8.62
CA ARG A 368 -18.34 -3.49 7.28
C ARG A 368 -18.80 -4.56 6.29
N PRO A 369 -20.12 -4.72 6.04
CA PRO A 369 -20.61 -5.61 4.99
C PRO A 369 -20.00 -5.22 3.65
N GLY A 370 -19.76 -6.19 2.76
CA GLY A 370 -19.19 -5.86 1.45
C GLY A 370 -17.75 -5.35 1.49
N LEU A 371 -17.04 -5.43 2.62
CA LEU A 371 -15.62 -5.06 2.67
C LEU A 371 -14.83 -5.74 1.55
N PHE A 372 -13.98 -4.97 0.90
CA PHE A 372 -13.19 -5.32 -0.28
C PHE A 372 -13.95 -5.45 -1.61
N SER A 373 -15.26 -5.21 -1.68
CA SER A 373 -16.02 -5.42 -2.93
C SER A 373 -15.50 -4.57 -4.09
N HIS A 374 -15.01 -3.35 -3.83
CA HIS A 374 -14.40 -2.48 -4.85
C HIS A 374 -12.92 -2.77 -5.13
N THR A 375 -12.24 -3.58 -4.31
CA THR A 375 -10.81 -3.88 -4.46
C THR A 375 -10.52 -5.30 -4.96
N LEU A 376 -11.38 -6.27 -4.63
CA LEU A 376 -11.29 -7.67 -5.06
C LEU A 376 -11.17 -7.84 -6.58
N PRO A 377 -11.97 -7.15 -7.42
CA PRO A 377 -11.89 -7.35 -8.87
C PRO A 377 -10.50 -7.12 -9.44
N TYR A 378 -9.78 -6.12 -8.93
CA TYR A 378 -8.46 -5.74 -9.45
C TYR A 378 -7.32 -6.58 -8.86
N SER A 379 -7.52 -7.16 -7.67
CA SER A 379 -6.68 -8.25 -7.19
C SER A 379 -6.84 -9.50 -8.06
N LEU A 380 -8.08 -9.85 -8.39
CA LEU A 380 -8.40 -11.00 -9.24
C LEU A 380 -7.80 -10.82 -10.65
N ALA A 381 -7.86 -9.61 -11.19
CA ALA A 381 -7.23 -9.26 -12.46
C ALA A 381 -5.68 -9.30 -12.40
N GLY A 382 -5.08 -9.13 -11.22
CA GLY A 382 -3.64 -9.03 -11.02
C GLY A 382 -3.05 -7.69 -11.46
N TRP A 383 -3.87 -6.63 -11.49
CA TRP A 383 -3.52 -5.36 -12.11
C TRP A 383 -2.99 -4.34 -11.11
N PRO A 384 -2.14 -3.39 -11.55
CA PRO A 384 -1.61 -2.37 -10.67
C PRO A 384 -2.69 -1.36 -10.27
N CYS A 385 -2.75 -1.05 -8.98
CA CYS A 385 -3.75 -0.16 -8.38
C CYS A 385 -3.06 0.84 -7.46
N VAL A 386 -3.30 2.14 -7.66
CA VAL A 386 -2.85 3.21 -6.76
C VAL A 386 -4.05 3.76 -6.01
N VAL A 387 -3.88 4.01 -4.71
CA VAL A 387 -4.84 4.80 -3.91
C VAL A 387 -4.18 6.09 -3.47
N VAL A 388 -4.95 7.17 -3.54
CA VAL A 388 -4.59 8.50 -3.06
C VAL A 388 -5.81 9.15 -2.40
N ARG A 389 -5.61 9.93 -1.35
CA ARG A 389 -6.69 10.70 -0.70
C ARG A 389 -7.21 11.76 -1.67
N ALA A 390 -8.53 11.90 -1.75
CA ALA A 390 -9.20 12.89 -2.59
C ALA A 390 -10.36 13.61 -1.89
N GLY A 391 -10.75 13.16 -0.70
CA GLY A 391 -11.82 13.77 0.08
C GLY A 391 -11.62 13.62 1.57
N THR A 392 -12.52 14.26 2.32
CA THR A 392 -12.65 14.15 3.77
C THR A 392 -14.12 14.31 4.12
N ASP A 393 -14.65 13.47 5.01
CA ASP A 393 -16.01 13.60 5.46
C ASP A 393 -16.18 14.72 6.51
N SER A 394 -17.41 14.93 6.97
CA SER A 394 -17.72 15.93 8.00
C SER A 394 -17.14 15.60 9.38
N ALA A 395 -16.74 14.35 9.63
CA ALA A 395 -16.13 13.89 10.87
C ALA A 395 -14.58 13.96 10.81
N GLY A 396 -14.00 14.36 9.68
CA GLY A 396 -12.55 14.42 9.48
C GLY A 396 -11.93 13.12 8.98
N LEU A 397 -12.73 12.09 8.65
CA LEU A 397 -12.25 10.84 8.11
C LEU A 397 -11.88 10.98 6.62
N PRO A 398 -10.74 10.44 6.19
CA PRO A 398 -10.32 10.50 4.79
C PRO A 398 -11.22 9.72 3.84
N VAL A 399 -11.27 10.17 2.59
CA VAL A 399 -11.83 9.44 1.45
C VAL A 399 -10.75 9.34 0.37
N GLY A 400 -10.33 8.10 0.08
CA GLY A 400 -9.42 7.79 -1.02
C GLY A 400 -10.14 7.33 -2.29
N VAL A 401 -9.51 7.58 -3.44
CA VAL A 401 -9.91 7.07 -4.76
C VAL A 401 -8.91 6.04 -5.27
N GLN A 402 -9.38 5.08 -6.08
CA GLN A 402 -8.56 4.02 -6.67
C GLN A 402 -8.34 4.28 -8.16
N ILE A 403 -7.09 4.18 -8.59
CA ILE A 403 -6.66 4.31 -9.98
C ILE A 403 -6.04 2.99 -10.41
N VAL A 404 -6.71 2.30 -11.34
CA VAL A 404 -6.26 1.00 -11.86
C VAL A 404 -5.71 1.20 -13.25
N ALA A 405 -4.50 0.72 -13.51
CA ALA A 405 -3.90 0.75 -14.84
C ALA A 405 -3.86 -0.66 -15.46
N ARG A 406 -3.51 -0.71 -16.74
CA ARG A 406 -3.18 -1.97 -17.41
C ARG A 406 -2.04 -2.72 -16.70
N PRO A 407 -1.92 -4.05 -16.89
CA PRO A 407 -0.75 -4.80 -16.43
C PRO A 407 0.55 -4.10 -16.81
N TRP A 408 1.48 -4.02 -15.86
CA TRP A 408 2.82 -3.43 -16.02
C TRP A 408 2.86 -1.92 -16.26
N HIS A 409 1.72 -1.24 -16.10
CA HIS A 409 1.60 0.19 -16.29
C HIS A 409 1.44 0.97 -14.98
N GLU A 410 2.14 0.56 -13.91
CA GLU A 410 2.17 1.24 -12.60
C GLU A 410 2.44 2.75 -12.77
N HIS A 411 3.42 3.11 -13.61
CA HIS A 411 3.77 4.49 -13.95
C HIS A 411 2.61 5.35 -14.45
N VAL A 412 1.61 4.78 -15.12
CA VAL A 412 0.42 5.53 -15.59
C VAL A 412 -0.51 5.83 -14.42
N ALA A 413 -0.80 4.83 -13.58
CA ALA A 413 -1.61 5.04 -12.39
C ALA A 413 -0.93 6.00 -11.40
N LEU A 414 0.39 5.88 -11.23
CA LEU A 414 1.20 6.77 -10.40
C LEU A 414 1.21 8.20 -10.92
N ALA A 415 1.26 8.42 -12.24
CA ALA A 415 1.22 9.76 -12.82
C ALA A 415 -0.14 10.46 -12.60
N ALA A 416 -1.25 9.73 -12.79
CA ALA A 416 -2.59 10.22 -12.46
C ALA A 416 -2.73 10.53 -10.96
N ALA A 417 -2.27 9.62 -10.09
CA ALA A 417 -2.30 9.83 -8.64
C ALA A 417 -1.48 11.06 -8.21
N ALA A 418 -0.31 11.27 -8.81
CA ALA A 418 0.53 12.42 -8.53
C ALA A 418 -0.13 13.75 -8.96
N ALA A 419 -0.94 13.75 -10.02
CA ALA A 419 -1.70 14.93 -10.42
C ALA A 419 -2.83 15.23 -9.41
N ILE A 420 -3.55 14.20 -8.97
CA ILE A 420 -4.58 14.32 -7.93
C ILE A 420 -3.98 14.86 -6.64
N GLU A 421 -2.85 14.30 -6.21
CA GLU A 421 -2.12 14.73 -5.01
C GLU A 421 -1.70 16.21 -5.08
N ARG A 422 -1.20 16.67 -6.24
CA ARG A 422 -0.81 18.08 -6.43
C ARG A 422 -2.00 19.04 -6.37
N ALA A 423 -3.14 18.63 -6.93
CA ALA A 423 -4.33 19.46 -7.02
C ALA A 423 -5.17 19.46 -5.72
N LEU A 424 -5.06 18.40 -4.90
CA LEU A 424 -5.81 18.24 -3.64
C LEU A 424 -4.85 18.10 -2.44
N PRO A 425 -4.19 19.19 -2.00
CA PRO A 425 -3.29 19.14 -0.86
C PRO A 425 -4.07 18.95 0.45
N PHE A 426 -3.83 17.85 1.15
CA PHE A 426 -4.32 17.62 2.52
C PHE A 426 -3.23 17.92 3.54
N THR A 427 -3.63 18.34 4.75
CA THR A 427 -2.70 18.46 5.87
C THR A 427 -2.11 17.08 6.17
N ARG A 428 -0.79 16.97 5.96
CA ARG A 428 0.00 15.74 6.14
C ARG A 428 0.62 15.64 7.53
#